data_AF-A0A3C0GH22-F1
#
_entry.id   AF-A0A3C0GH22-F1
#
_cell.length_a   1.000
_cell.length_b   1.000
_cell.length_c   1.000
_cell.angle_alpha   90.00
_cell.angle_beta   90.00
_cell.angle_gamma   90.00
#
_symmetry.space_group_name_H-M   'P 1'
#
loop_
_entity.id
_entity.type
_entity.pdbx_description
1 polymer ?
#
loop_
_entity_poly.entity_id
_entity_poly.type
_entity_poly.pdbx_seq_one_letter_code
_entity_poly.pdbx_strand_id
1 'polypeptide(L)'
;YVRYNTNLSRTSFQKSNLFDLLGYFNDWQVCASMDGTGEVAEYIRDGLDYTQWLRNFKEGLSVATSPRQMRLDYTITMPGLLELRNMF
;
A
#
# COMPACT_ATOMS: atom_id res chain seq x y z
N TYR A 1 -11.78 -15.60 4.12
CA TYR A 1 -10.49 -15.04 3.69
C TYR A 1 -10.77 -14.00 2.63
N VAL A 2 -10.27 -12.78 2.80
CA VAL A 2 -10.42 -11.69 1.82
C VAL A 2 -9.06 -11.29 1.28
N ARG A 3 -8.97 -11.12 -0.04
CA ARG A 3 -7.80 -10.52 -0.68
C ARG A 3 -8.22 -9.24 -1.38
N TYR A 4 -7.48 -8.16 -1.16
CA TYR A 4 -7.74 -6.85 -1.74
C TYR A 4 -6.47 -6.29 -2.39
N ASN A 5 -6.50 -6.13 -3.71
CA ASN A 5 -5.42 -5.48 -4.45
C ASN A 5 -5.78 -4.00 -4.61
N THR A 6 -4.87 -3.11 -4.22
CA THR A 6 -5.16 -1.67 -4.18
C THR A 6 -3.90 -0.84 -4.43
N ASN A 7 -4.10 0.36 -4.95
CA ASN A 7 -3.05 1.37 -4.97
C ASN A 7 -2.89 2.06 -3.61
N LEU A 8 -3.75 1.76 -2.62
CA LEU A 8 -3.72 2.26 -1.24
C LEU A 8 -3.69 3.79 -1.12
N SER A 9 -4.21 4.53 -2.10
CA SER A 9 -4.26 5.99 -2.06
C SER A 9 -5.27 6.52 -1.02
N ARG A 10 -6.31 5.72 -0.71
CA ARG A 10 -7.34 6.06 0.27
C ARG A 10 -7.68 4.85 1.15
N THR A 11 -7.64 5.03 2.46
CA THR A 11 -8.04 4.03 3.47
C THR A 11 -9.35 4.37 4.16
N SER A 12 -9.76 5.64 4.18
CA SER A 12 -11.00 6.08 4.83
C SER A 12 -11.98 6.71 3.84
N PHE A 13 -13.27 6.38 3.98
CA PHE A 13 -14.36 7.01 3.24
C PHE A 13 -15.57 7.18 4.16
N GLN A 14 -16.06 8.42 4.28
CA GLN A 14 -17.12 8.80 5.22
C GLN A 14 -16.80 8.36 6.66
N LYS A 15 -17.56 7.40 7.20
CA LYS A 15 -17.38 6.86 8.57
C LYS A 15 -16.73 5.48 8.59
N SER A 16 -16.20 5.02 7.46
CA SER A 16 -15.59 3.68 7.33
C SER A 16 -14.09 3.80 7.05
N ASN A 17 -13.28 3.06 7.81
CA ASN A 17 -11.86 2.84 7.54
C ASN A 17 -11.66 1.39 7.05
N LEU A 18 -10.82 1.22 6.04
CA LEU A 18 -10.46 -0.07 5.45
C LEU A 18 -9.97 -1.06 6.51
N PHE A 19 -9.07 -0.65 7.40
CA PHE A 19 -8.45 -1.54 8.38
C PHE A 19 -9.43 -1.98 9.47
N ASP A 20 -10.40 -1.13 9.84
CA ASP A 20 -11.50 -1.52 10.72
C ASP A 20 -12.38 -2.59 10.06
N LEU A 21 -12.67 -2.42 8.76
CA LEU A 21 -13.48 -3.37 8.00
C LEU A 21 -12.79 -4.74 7.86
N LEU A 22 -11.47 -4.75 7.70
CA LEU A 22 -10.68 -5.98 7.61
C LEU A 22 -10.74 -6.81 8.91
N GLY A 23 -10.95 -6.16 10.05
CA GLY A 23 -11.12 -6.82 11.36
C GLY A 23 -12.35 -7.70 11.48
N TYR A 24 -13.37 -7.54 10.62
CA TYR A 24 -14.56 -8.40 10.62
C TYR A 24 -14.35 -9.74 9.90
N PHE A 25 -13.21 -9.94 9.23
CA PHE A 25 -12.91 -11.18 8.52
C PHE A 25 -11.91 -12.03 9.30
N ASN A 26 -12.10 -13.36 9.27
CA ASN A 26 -11.21 -14.32 9.94
C ASN A 26 -9.74 -14.21 9.48
N ASP A 27 -9.51 -13.81 8.23
CA ASP A 27 -8.17 -13.62 7.65
C ASP A 27 -8.28 -12.72 6.41
N TRP A 28 -7.24 -11.92 6.19
CA TRP A 28 -7.21 -10.94 5.11
C TRP A 28 -5.81 -10.75 4.53
N GLN A 29 -5.76 -10.21 3.31
CA GLN A 29 -4.53 -9.81 2.65
C GLN A 29 -4.78 -8.58 1.79
N VAL A 30 -4.01 -7.53 2.05
CA VAL A 30 -3.90 -6.32 1.24
C VAL A 30 -2.61 -6.42 0.44
N CYS A 31 -2.74 -6.33 -0.88
CA CYS A 31 -1.64 -6.20 -1.83
C CYS A 31 -1.61 -4.74 -2.29
N ALA A 32 -0.75 -3.94 -1.64
CA ALA A 32 -0.59 -2.53 -1.95
C ALA A 32 0.45 -2.37 -3.06
N SER A 33 0.05 -1.81 -4.19
CA SER A 33 0.94 -1.67 -5.35
C SER A 33 1.75 -0.38 -5.31
N MET A 34 3.03 -0.45 -5.70
CA MET A 34 3.94 0.68 -5.79
C MET A 34 4.98 0.47 -6.89
N ASP A 35 5.45 1.56 -7.52
CA ASP A 35 6.32 1.46 -8.70
C ASP A 35 7.61 2.31 -8.56
N GLY A 36 7.81 2.94 -7.39
CA GLY A 36 8.94 3.84 -7.09
C GLY A 36 8.85 4.38 -5.66
N THR A 37 9.75 5.29 -5.28
CA THR A 37 9.62 6.06 -4.03
C THR A 37 9.62 7.56 -4.29
N GLY A 38 9.02 8.35 -3.38
CA GLY A 38 9.02 9.81 -3.45
C GLY A 38 8.54 10.35 -4.80
N GLU A 39 9.23 11.38 -5.29
CA GLU A 39 8.93 12.05 -6.57
C GLU A 39 8.97 11.09 -7.77
N VAL A 40 9.80 10.05 -7.74
CA VAL A 40 9.87 9.06 -8.82
C VAL A 40 8.58 8.25 -8.88
N ALA A 41 8.01 7.88 -7.72
CA ALA A 41 6.72 7.20 -7.67
C ALA A 41 5.60 8.07 -8.24
N GLU A 42 5.59 9.35 -7.86
CA GLU A 42 4.58 10.33 -8.27
C GLU A 42 4.72 10.69 -9.76
N TYR A 43 5.95 10.70 -10.28
CA TYR A 43 6.22 10.84 -11.70
C TYR A 43 5.70 9.66 -12.53
N ILE A 44 5.86 8.43 -12.03
CA ILE A 44 5.37 7.22 -12.71
C ILE A 44 3.83 7.14 -12.63
N ARG A 45 3.25 7.54 -11.49
CA ARG A 45 1.81 7.43 -11.20
C ARG A 45 1.19 8.79 -10.94
N ASP A 46 0.52 9.31 -11.96
CA ASP A 46 -0.30 10.51 -11.81
C ASP A 46 -1.39 10.33 -10.74
N GLY A 47 -1.53 11.32 -9.87
CA GLY A 47 -2.46 11.30 -8.72
C GLY A 47 -2.02 10.46 -7.51
N LEU A 48 -0.79 9.92 -7.48
CA LEU A 48 -0.20 9.36 -6.27
C LEU A 48 0.33 10.49 -5.36
N ASP A 49 -0.01 10.45 -4.07
CA ASP A 49 0.75 11.13 -3.00
C ASP A 49 1.54 10.05 -2.27
N TYR A 50 2.86 10.02 -2.48
CA TYR A 50 3.72 8.99 -1.90
C TYR A 50 3.74 9.06 -0.37
N THR A 51 3.69 10.26 0.19
CA THR A 51 3.72 10.44 1.65
C THR A 51 2.42 9.93 2.26
N GLN A 52 1.28 10.20 1.64
CA GLN A 52 -0.02 9.65 2.05
C GLN A 52 -0.04 8.12 1.93
N TRP A 53 0.42 7.59 0.80
CA TRP A 53 0.52 6.15 0.60
C TRP A 53 1.36 5.49 1.70
N LEU A 54 2.54 6.06 2.01
CA LEU A 54 3.44 5.53 3.03
C LEU A 54 2.81 5.57 4.43
N ARG A 55 2.06 6.63 4.76
CA ARG A 55 1.28 6.71 6.00
C ARG A 55 0.22 5.59 6.06
N ASN A 56 -0.56 5.43 5.00
CA ASN A 56 -1.58 4.39 4.91
C ASN A 56 -0.98 2.98 5.03
N PHE A 57 0.19 2.74 4.42
CA PHE A 57 0.85 1.44 4.48
C PHE A 57 1.36 1.13 5.89
N LYS A 58 1.93 2.14 6.59
CA LYS A 58 2.35 2.02 7.99
C LYS A 58 1.17 1.79 8.95
N GLU A 59 0.03 2.43 8.70
CA GLU A 59 -1.22 2.17 9.44
C GLU A 59 -1.68 0.72 9.23
N GLY A 60 -1.67 0.22 7.99
CA GLY A 60 -2.00 -1.18 7.74
C GLY A 60 -1.05 -2.16 8.43
N LEU A 61 0.24 -1.84 8.49
CA LEU A 61 1.24 -2.64 9.21
C LEU A 61 1.03 -2.63 10.74
N SER A 62 0.51 -1.56 11.34
CA SER A 62 0.25 -1.53 12.79
C SER A 62 -0.95 -2.36 13.19
N VAL A 63 -1.90 -2.58 12.27
CA VAL A 63 -3.08 -3.43 12.47
C VAL A 63 -2.81 -4.89 12.08
N ALA A 64 -1.84 -5.13 11.20
CA ALA A 64 -1.48 -6.47 10.76
C ALA A 64 -0.91 -7.32 11.92
N THR A 65 -1.48 -8.50 12.11
CA THR A 65 -1.02 -9.51 13.07
C THR A 65 -0.12 -10.57 12.42
N SER A 66 -0.13 -10.67 11.09
CA SER A 66 0.69 -11.61 10.33
C SER A 66 1.39 -10.94 9.14
N PRO A 67 2.66 -11.30 8.82
CA PRO A 67 3.39 -10.75 7.67
C PRO A 67 2.74 -10.96 6.30
N ARG A 68 1.76 -11.86 6.20
CA ARG A 68 1.04 -12.11 4.95
C ARG A 68 -0.07 -11.11 4.66
N GLN A 69 -0.51 -10.37 5.68
CA GLN A 69 -1.69 -9.52 5.61
C GLN A 69 -1.41 -8.21 4.88
N MET A 70 -0.21 -7.65 5.02
CA MET A 70 0.24 -6.50 4.24
C MET A 70 1.36 -6.94 3.30
N ARG A 71 1.12 -6.84 1.99
CA ARG A 71 2.09 -7.14 0.94
C ARG A 71 2.32 -5.92 0.08
N LEU A 72 3.58 -5.71 -0.27
CA LEU A 72 4.00 -4.71 -1.24
C LEU A 72 4.14 -5.40 -2.60
N ASP A 73 3.26 -5.05 -3.53
CA ASP A 73 3.31 -5.51 -4.91
C ASP A 73 4.08 -4.47 -5.73
N TYR A 74 5.38 -4.70 -5.89
CA TYR A 74 6.25 -3.74 -6.56
C TYR A 74 6.31 -3.95 -8.08
N THR A 75 5.94 -2.94 -8.86
CA THR A 75 6.05 -2.97 -10.32
C THR A 75 7.39 -2.39 -10.74
N ILE A 76 8.20 -3.20 -11.42
CA ILE A 76 9.49 -2.74 -11.94
C ILE A 76 9.26 -1.99 -13.26
N THR A 77 9.35 -0.67 -13.21
CA THR A 77 9.48 0.20 -14.39
C THR A 77 10.94 0.62 -14.59
N MET A 78 11.28 1.25 -15.72
CA MET A 78 12.66 1.72 -15.94
C MET A 78 13.13 2.73 -14.85
N PRO A 79 12.40 3.81 -14.55
CA PRO A 79 12.74 4.67 -13.42
C PRO A 79 12.58 3.95 -12.07
N GLY A 80 11.60 3.06 -11.91
CA GLY A 80 11.39 2.27 -10.69
C GLY A 80 12.55 1.31 -10.38
N LEU A 81 13.22 0.75 -11.38
CA LEU A 81 14.37 -0.14 -11.17
C LEU A 81 15.49 0.56 -10.39
N LEU A 82 15.71 1.85 -10.65
CA LEU A 82 16.71 2.66 -9.95
C LEU A 82 16.29 2.98 -8.51
N GLU A 83 14.99 2.91 -8.20
CA GLU A 83 14.42 3.18 -6.89
C GLU A 83 14.45 1.98 -5.94
N LEU A 84 14.72 0.77 -6.43
CA LEU A 84 14.83 -0.43 -5.57
C LEU A 84 15.83 -0.23 -4.41
N ARG A 85 16.90 0.54 -4.62
CA ARG A 85 17.90 0.87 -3.59
C ARG A 85 17.33 1.67 -2.41
N ASN A 86 16.22 2.39 -2.61
CA ASN A 86 15.56 3.20 -1.58
C ASN A 86 14.51 2.38 -0.80
N MET A 87 14.30 1.11 -1.14
CA MET A 87 13.29 0.23 -0.54
C MET A 87 13.84 -0.71 0.55
N PHE A 88 15.15 -0.77 0.72
CA PHE A 88 15.86 -1.58 1.72
C PHE A 88 16.57 -0.68 2.73
#